data_AF-A0A8T6DCD4-F1
#
_entry.id   AF-A0A8T6DCD4-F1
#
_cell.length_a   1.000
_cell.length_b   1.000
_cell.length_c   1.000
_cell.angle_alpha   90.00
_cell.angle_beta   90.00
_cell.angle_gamma   90.00
#
_symmetry.space_group_name_H-M   'P 1'
#
loop_
_entity.id
_entity.type
_entity.pdbx_description
1 polymer ?
#
loop_
_entity_poly.entity_id
_entity_poly.type
_entity_poly.pdbx_seq_one_letter_code
_entity_poly.pdbx_strand_id
1 'polypeptide(L)'
;MKLKEDLTRFLQATIRDNDQKQRDIEIILYYYGLTGVTGPTLEETALQFDGFATRQRISQIIKKHFKDVATPSDVPALAQIDTILHQRQFWRSQDLHARLVDSGLISYVSEIGGYFTLLRDLGKQSAYDIFSPDLVKSRNRRFADITRGFAVDASILLELKRLLVKVRRAPGQFGIANLHNLDVWRDDKRQKIFLPIIEALILGNPKAWSKHLDGHLWYMFEDYENRLKNYNRKVFSMIECCDLARLAQTYENAIPRGSADPGYPTKSVISAYLRNAPDCEIINGDLYYYGPTSPLTGIEKDAVEFLAMRTETQYPPLRDALLARNNNAAYVDKTIFYSPLIHVNRRKDRKNHVYSLVASGNEISSAPEPPTSDDARYQRFRQLLMGLRETDKAGTQKWRAEQGILSNWLFENKASENCGICGQLFSVSALRAAHKKKRSMCTPDERRDPHIVMPMCVFGCDHLYEYRFIQIKDGMVQSCLSPAIDGPEKERIALLAGRKIDDRWLKGPKSYFQPPNC
;
A
#
# COMPACT_ATOMS: atom_id res chain seq x y z
N MET A 1 -15.66 29.49 -10.15
CA MET A 1 -14.49 29.18 -9.29
C MET A 1 -13.38 30.15 -9.60
N LYS A 2 -12.92 30.88 -8.57
CA LYS A 2 -12.11 32.09 -8.73
C LYS A 2 -10.80 31.89 -9.49
N LEU A 3 -10.07 30.80 -9.25
CA LEU A 3 -8.79 30.55 -9.93
C LEU A 3 -8.96 30.43 -11.46
N LYS A 4 -9.99 29.70 -11.90
CA LYS A 4 -10.31 29.55 -13.32
C LYS A 4 -10.78 30.87 -13.93
N GLU A 5 -11.64 31.60 -13.21
CA GLU A 5 -12.18 32.90 -13.63
C GLU A 5 -11.08 33.95 -13.79
N ASP A 6 -10.19 34.06 -12.82
CA ASP A 6 -9.07 35.01 -12.85
C ASP A 6 -8.13 34.72 -14.03
N LEU A 7 -7.74 33.45 -14.20
CA LEU A 7 -6.87 33.06 -15.31
C LEU A 7 -7.56 33.28 -16.67
N THR A 8 -8.85 32.96 -16.78
CA THR A 8 -9.62 33.19 -18.02
C THR A 8 -9.70 34.67 -18.34
N ARG A 9 -10.00 35.52 -17.34
CA ARG A 9 -10.07 36.97 -17.49
C ARG A 9 -8.73 37.55 -17.97
N PHE A 10 -7.63 37.12 -17.36
CA PHE A 10 -6.28 37.51 -17.79
C PHE A 10 -6.02 37.10 -19.24
N LEU A 11 -6.26 35.83 -19.61
CA LEU A 11 -5.98 35.35 -20.95
C LEU A 11 -6.87 36.02 -22.01
N GLN A 12 -8.13 36.33 -21.68
CA GLN A 12 -9.04 37.08 -22.56
C GLN A 12 -8.54 38.50 -22.84
N ALA A 13 -7.93 39.17 -21.86
CA ALA A 13 -7.35 40.51 -22.02
C ALA A 13 -6.01 40.48 -22.77
N THR A 14 -5.20 39.44 -22.56
CA THR A 14 -3.82 39.34 -23.08
C THR A 14 -3.75 38.78 -24.50
N ILE A 15 -4.63 37.84 -24.86
CA ILE A 15 -4.62 37.19 -26.17
C ILE A 15 -5.38 38.06 -27.18
N ARG A 16 -4.69 38.44 -28.27
CA ARG A 16 -5.26 39.19 -29.40
C ARG A 16 -6.48 38.48 -29.96
N ASP A 17 -7.47 39.27 -30.37
CA ASP A 17 -8.71 38.74 -30.92
C ASP A 17 -8.48 38.15 -32.32
N ASN A 18 -8.67 36.84 -32.43
CA ASN A 18 -8.56 36.05 -33.66
C ASN A 18 -9.26 34.69 -33.48
N ASP A 19 -9.40 33.94 -34.57
CA ASP A 19 -10.08 32.63 -34.60
C ASP A 19 -9.45 31.57 -33.65
N GLN A 20 -8.23 31.80 -33.18
CA GLN A 20 -7.47 30.87 -32.34
C GLN A 20 -7.54 31.21 -30.85
N LYS A 21 -8.04 32.39 -30.48
CA LYS A 21 -8.05 32.91 -29.11
C LYS A 21 -8.70 31.96 -28.13
N GLN A 22 -9.92 31.52 -28.42
CA GLN A 22 -10.68 30.65 -27.52
C GLN A 22 -9.99 29.30 -27.30
N ARG A 23 -9.46 28.71 -28.37
CA ARG A 23 -8.69 27.46 -28.31
C ARG A 23 -7.43 27.60 -27.47
N ASP A 24 -6.67 28.67 -27.66
CA ASP A 24 -5.42 28.89 -26.92
C ASP A 24 -5.69 29.12 -25.42
N ILE A 25 -6.82 29.77 -25.07
CA ILE A 25 -7.31 29.87 -23.68
C ILE A 25 -7.59 28.46 -23.12
N GLU A 26 -8.34 27.64 -23.85
CA GLU A 26 -8.71 26.29 -23.42
C GLU A 26 -7.49 25.38 -23.24
N ILE A 27 -6.50 25.47 -24.11
CA ILE A 27 -5.21 24.75 -23.98
C ILE A 27 -4.53 25.09 -22.66
N ILE A 28 -4.47 26.38 -22.31
CA ILE A 28 -3.80 26.84 -21.09
C ILE A 28 -4.60 26.40 -19.85
N LEU A 29 -5.93 26.55 -19.86
CA LEU A 29 -6.78 26.08 -18.76
C LEU A 29 -6.68 24.56 -18.57
N TYR A 30 -6.64 23.80 -19.66
CA TYR A 30 -6.47 22.35 -19.64
C TYR A 30 -5.12 21.95 -19.06
N TYR A 31 -4.04 22.55 -19.54
CA TYR A 31 -2.67 22.25 -19.09
C TYR A 31 -2.47 22.43 -17.59
N TYR A 32 -3.14 23.43 -16.99
CA TYR A 32 -3.11 23.67 -15.55
C TYR A 32 -4.18 22.90 -14.77
N GLY A 33 -4.94 22.00 -15.40
CA GLY A 33 -5.92 21.12 -14.75
C GLY A 33 -7.19 21.85 -14.29
N LEU A 34 -7.51 23.00 -14.87
CA LEU A 34 -8.69 23.81 -14.50
C LEU A 34 -9.96 23.41 -15.28
N THR A 35 -9.87 22.37 -16.11
CA THR A 35 -10.98 21.78 -16.87
C THR A 35 -11.51 20.49 -16.26
N GLY A 36 -10.99 20.07 -15.10
CA GLY A 36 -11.36 18.81 -14.45
C GLY A 36 -10.47 17.62 -14.81
N VAL A 37 -9.42 17.83 -15.62
CA VAL A 37 -8.42 16.81 -15.93
C VAL A 37 -7.21 16.91 -15.00
N THR A 38 -6.73 15.75 -14.55
CA THR A 38 -5.70 15.62 -13.52
C THR A 38 -4.28 15.75 -14.06
N GLY A 39 -3.56 16.77 -13.61
CA GLY A 39 -2.14 17.05 -13.90
C GLY A 39 -1.63 16.80 -15.33
N PRO A 40 -2.24 17.36 -16.39
CA PRO A 40 -1.87 17.03 -17.77
C PRO A 40 -0.41 17.35 -18.10
N THR A 41 0.25 16.48 -18.87
CA THR A 41 1.54 16.78 -19.48
C THR A 41 1.38 17.59 -20.76
N LEU A 42 2.48 18.13 -21.29
CA LEU A 42 2.47 18.80 -22.60
C LEU A 42 2.03 17.83 -23.70
N GLU A 43 2.44 16.56 -23.59
CA GLU A 43 2.07 15.49 -24.54
C GLU A 43 0.58 15.14 -24.44
N GLU A 44 0.02 15.01 -23.24
CA GLU A 44 -1.42 14.78 -23.06
C GLU A 44 -2.27 15.96 -23.51
N THR A 45 -1.79 17.17 -23.25
CA THR A 45 -2.45 18.38 -23.74
C THR A 45 -2.42 18.39 -25.27
N ALA A 46 -1.31 18.02 -25.90
CA ALA A 46 -1.24 17.91 -27.36
C ALA A 46 -2.24 16.88 -27.91
N LEU A 47 -2.33 15.70 -27.28
CA LEU A 47 -3.27 14.64 -27.66
C LEU A 47 -4.74 15.05 -27.49
N GLN A 48 -5.06 15.83 -26.46
CA GLN A 48 -6.44 16.28 -26.24
C GLN A 48 -6.94 17.22 -27.34
N PHE A 49 -6.05 18.05 -27.88
CA PHE A 49 -6.37 19.03 -28.92
C PHE A 49 -5.87 18.55 -30.29
N ASP A 50 -6.16 17.28 -30.60
CA ASP A 50 -5.62 16.52 -31.72
C ASP A 50 -5.80 17.22 -33.09
N GLY A 51 -4.88 16.94 -34.03
CA GLY A 51 -4.92 17.46 -35.40
C GLY A 51 -4.18 18.78 -35.68
N PHE A 52 -3.60 19.45 -34.67
CA PHE A 52 -2.93 20.76 -34.87
C PHE A 52 -1.70 21.02 -33.99
N ALA A 53 -1.59 20.36 -32.83
CA ALA A 53 -0.64 20.75 -31.80
C ALA A 53 0.35 19.63 -31.45
N THR A 54 1.64 19.89 -31.65
CA THR A 54 2.72 19.07 -31.08
C THR A 54 2.99 19.51 -29.64
N ARG A 55 3.65 18.65 -28.84
CA ARG A 55 4.20 19.00 -27.51
C ARG A 55 4.93 20.36 -27.53
N GLN A 56 5.73 20.60 -28.57
CA GLN A 56 6.49 21.84 -28.73
C GLN A 56 5.57 23.04 -29.00
N ARG A 57 4.54 22.88 -29.82
CA ARG A 57 3.55 23.92 -30.09
C ARG A 57 2.75 24.30 -28.85
N ILE A 58 2.28 23.32 -28.07
CA ILE A 58 1.61 23.57 -26.79
C ILE A 58 2.53 24.36 -25.86
N SER A 59 3.79 23.95 -25.74
CA SER A 59 4.76 24.66 -24.91
C SER A 59 4.98 26.12 -25.35
N GLN A 60 4.98 26.39 -26.66
CA GLN A 60 5.12 27.74 -27.21
C GLN A 60 3.89 28.61 -26.92
N ILE A 61 2.68 28.06 -27.07
CA ILE A 61 1.41 28.75 -26.77
C ILE A 61 1.40 29.18 -25.30
N ILE A 62 1.63 28.25 -24.38
CA ILE A 62 1.62 28.52 -22.92
C ILE A 62 2.70 29.54 -22.57
N LYS A 63 3.90 29.40 -23.15
CA LYS A 63 4.99 30.35 -22.91
C LYS A 63 4.61 31.77 -23.34
N LYS A 64 4.21 31.93 -24.60
CA LYS A 64 3.89 33.23 -25.21
C LYS A 64 2.69 33.94 -24.55
N HIS A 65 1.63 33.20 -24.27
CA HIS A 65 0.35 33.79 -23.84
C HIS A 65 0.17 33.83 -22.33
N PHE A 66 1.06 33.17 -21.58
CA PHE A 66 1.00 33.15 -20.12
C PHE A 66 2.37 33.34 -19.47
N LYS A 67 3.32 32.41 -19.62
CA LYS A 67 4.55 32.44 -18.79
C LYS A 67 5.43 33.68 -18.98
N ASP A 68 5.52 34.21 -20.20
CA ASP A 68 6.37 35.36 -20.51
C ASP A 68 5.70 36.71 -20.18
N VAL A 69 4.39 36.72 -19.90
CA VAL A 69 3.58 37.95 -19.83
C VAL A 69 2.79 38.11 -18.54
N ALA A 70 2.48 37.00 -17.85
CA ALA A 70 1.72 37.01 -16.61
C ALA A 70 2.62 37.17 -15.39
N THR A 71 2.06 37.80 -14.36
CA THR A 71 2.63 37.93 -13.03
C THR A 71 1.68 37.30 -12.00
N PRO A 72 2.14 36.97 -10.77
CA PRO A 72 1.25 36.44 -9.73
C PRO A 72 0.07 37.36 -9.38
N SER A 73 0.20 38.68 -9.55
CA SER A 73 -0.89 39.65 -9.33
C SER A 73 -2.01 39.56 -10.36
N ASP A 74 -1.74 39.05 -11.57
CA ASP A 74 -2.74 38.89 -12.62
C ASP A 74 -3.73 37.76 -12.35
N VAL A 75 -3.40 36.87 -11.39
CA VAL A 75 -4.28 35.79 -10.93
C VAL A 75 -4.47 35.89 -9.41
N PRO A 76 -5.30 36.84 -8.91
CA PRO A 76 -5.46 37.12 -7.48
C PRO A 76 -5.82 35.90 -6.61
N ALA A 77 -6.55 34.93 -7.16
CA ALA A 77 -6.82 33.66 -6.48
C ALA A 77 -5.55 32.94 -5.99
N LEU A 78 -4.39 33.10 -6.66
CA LEU A 78 -3.13 32.51 -6.22
C LEU A 78 -2.67 33.04 -4.85
N ALA A 79 -2.87 34.33 -4.58
CA ALA A 79 -2.54 34.91 -3.28
C ALA A 79 -3.49 34.42 -2.17
N GLN A 80 -4.77 34.20 -2.50
CA GLN A 80 -5.74 33.62 -1.57
C GLN A 80 -5.42 32.16 -1.24
N ILE A 81 -5.01 31.36 -2.23
CA ILE A 81 -4.56 29.97 -2.02
C ILE A 81 -3.28 29.95 -1.16
N ASP A 82 -2.32 30.83 -1.46
CA ASP A 82 -1.08 31.00 -0.68
C ASP A 82 -1.39 31.34 0.78
N THR A 83 -2.34 32.26 1.02
CA THR A 83 -2.81 32.62 2.37
C THR A 83 -3.38 31.40 3.11
N ILE A 84 -4.19 30.57 2.43
CA ILE A 84 -4.76 29.36 3.05
C ILE A 84 -3.66 28.35 3.38
N LEU A 85 -2.70 28.12 2.48
CA LEU A 85 -1.59 27.21 2.72
C LEU A 85 -0.84 27.58 4.00
N HIS A 86 -0.52 28.86 4.17
CA HIS A 86 0.22 29.36 5.34
C HIS A 86 -0.56 29.30 6.66
N GLN A 87 -1.85 28.92 6.66
CA GLN A 87 -2.59 28.68 7.91
C GLN A 87 -2.07 27.45 8.67
N ARG A 88 -1.39 26.50 8.00
CA ARG A 88 -0.81 25.31 8.61
C ARG A 88 0.47 24.91 7.89
N GLN A 89 1.51 24.52 8.64
CA GLN A 89 2.76 24.01 8.07
C GLN A 89 2.60 22.65 7.36
N PHE A 90 1.45 21.98 7.54
CA PHE A 90 1.14 20.67 7.00
C PHE A 90 -0.34 20.54 6.64
N TRP A 91 -0.60 19.94 5.48
CA TRP A 91 -1.94 19.58 5.04
C TRP A 91 -1.97 18.17 4.44
N ARG A 92 -3.02 17.41 4.77
CA ARG A 92 -3.47 16.32 3.89
C ARG A 92 -4.01 16.95 2.61
N SER A 93 -3.66 16.41 1.44
CA SER A 93 -4.12 16.96 0.17
C SER A 93 -5.65 17.00 0.06
N GLN A 94 -6.36 16.02 0.64
CA GLN A 94 -7.83 16.05 0.72
C GLN A 94 -8.36 17.22 1.54
N ASP A 95 -7.79 17.47 2.72
CA ASP A 95 -8.23 18.55 3.61
C ASP A 95 -7.95 19.93 2.99
N LEU A 96 -6.78 20.09 2.36
CA LEU A 96 -6.45 21.30 1.62
C LEU A 96 -7.42 21.50 0.45
N HIS A 97 -7.72 20.43 -0.30
CA HIS A 97 -8.61 20.49 -1.44
C HIS A 97 -10.01 20.93 -1.01
N ALA A 98 -10.58 20.26 0.01
CA ALA A 98 -11.87 20.61 0.58
C ALA A 98 -11.89 22.08 1.04
N ARG A 99 -10.85 22.53 1.75
CA ARG A 99 -10.73 23.92 2.20
C ARG A 99 -10.72 24.94 1.05
N LEU A 100 -10.04 24.62 -0.06
CA LEU A 100 -9.99 25.48 -1.25
C LEU A 100 -11.32 25.49 -2.01
N VAL A 101 -12.02 24.36 -2.05
CA VAL A 101 -13.38 24.25 -2.63
C VAL A 101 -14.38 25.06 -1.81
N ASP A 102 -14.39 24.90 -0.48
CA ASP A 102 -15.27 25.64 0.44
C ASP A 102 -15.04 27.16 0.36
N SER A 103 -13.81 27.57 0.04
CA SER A 103 -13.45 28.99 -0.15
C SER A 103 -13.81 29.53 -1.55
N GLY A 104 -14.38 28.69 -2.43
CA GLY A 104 -14.74 29.02 -3.81
C GLY A 104 -13.55 29.27 -4.75
N LEU A 105 -12.34 28.89 -4.33
CA LEU A 105 -11.11 29.15 -5.08
C LEU A 105 -10.93 28.17 -6.25
N ILE A 106 -11.27 26.91 -6.04
CA ILE A 106 -11.16 25.83 -7.02
C ILE A 106 -12.48 25.05 -7.11
N SER A 107 -12.69 24.34 -8.22
CA SER A 107 -13.84 23.44 -8.34
C SER A 107 -13.57 22.11 -7.64
N TYR A 108 -14.62 21.38 -7.29
CA TYR A 108 -14.49 20.03 -6.72
C TYR A 108 -13.69 19.07 -7.62
N VAL A 109 -13.78 19.23 -8.95
CA VAL A 109 -13.04 18.41 -9.91
C VAL A 109 -11.62 18.92 -10.20
N SER A 110 -11.23 20.09 -9.66
CA SER A 110 -9.91 20.67 -9.87
C SER A 110 -8.87 20.04 -8.95
N GLU A 111 -7.69 19.74 -9.48
CA GLU A 111 -6.57 19.28 -8.66
C GLU A 111 -5.75 20.43 -8.06
N ILE A 112 -5.19 20.22 -6.85
CA ILE A 112 -4.29 21.19 -6.22
C ILE A 112 -2.96 21.31 -6.99
N GLY A 113 -2.55 20.26 -7.72
CA GLY A 113 -1.29 20.26 -8.49
C GLY A 113 -1.18 21.36 -9.54
N GLY A 114 -2.32 21.80 -10.09
CA GLY A 114 -2.40 22.92 -11.03
C GLY A 114 -1.87 24.23 -10.45
N TYR A 115 -2.22 24.52 -9.19
CA TYR A 115 -1.76 25.71 -8.47
C TYR A 115 -0.23 25.76 -8.32
N PHE A 116 0.40 24.66 -7.86
CA PHE A 116 1.85 24.61 -7.70
C PHE A 116 2.60 24.69 -9.03
N THR A 117 1.94 24.29 -10.13
CA THR A 117 2.48 24.43 -11.49
C THR A 117 2.35 25.88 -11.97
N LEU A 118 1.20 26.53 -11.74
CA LEU A 118 0.97 27.94 -12.03
C LEU A 118 1.99 28.83 -11.33
N LEU A 119 2.15 28.71 -10.01
CA LEU A 119 3.10 29.52 -9.25
C LEU A 119 4.53 29.42 -9.78
N ARG A 120 4.98 28.19 -10.06
CA ARG A 120 6.31 27.92 -10.58
C ARG A 120 6.53 28.53 -11.96
N ASP A 121 5.53 28.42 -12.83
CA ASP A 121 5.59 28.98 -14.17
C ASP A 121 5.56 30.52 -14.16
N LEU A 122 5.05 31.13 -13.09
CA LEU A 122 5.11 32.57 -12.82
C LEU A 122 6.35 33.00 -12.00
N GLY A 123 7.34 32.12 -11.85
CA GLY A 123 8.60 32.43 -11.16
C GLY A 123 8.49 32.55 -9.64
N LYS A 124 7.33 32.26 -9.03
CA LYS A 124 7.15 32.29 -7.58
C LYS A 124 7.37 30.89 -6.99
N GLN A 125 8.40 30.75 -6.17
CA GLN A 125 8.63 29.51 -5.42
C GLN A 125 7.68 29.45 -4.22
N SER A 126 6.87 28.40 -4.13
CA SER A 126 6.06 28.14 -2.94
C SER A 126 6.96 27.61 -1.83
N ALA A 127 6.68 27.99 -0.58
CA ALA A 127 7.27 27.35 0.61
C ALA A 127 6.78 25.89 0.77
N TYR A 128 5.71 25.52 0.07
CA TYR A 128 5.10 24.20 0.14
C TYR A 128 5.40 23.37 -1.11
N ASP A 129 5.61 22.08 -0.91
CA ASP A 129 5.68 21.08 -1.96
C ASP A 129 4.74 19.90 -1.62
N ILE A 130 4.39 19.11 -2.63
CA ILE A 130 3.59 17.89 -2.46
C ILE A 130 4.48 16.66 -2.32
N PHE A 131 4.20 15.89 -1.27
CA PHE A 131 4.92 14.67 -0.91
C PHE A 131 3.99 13.47 -0.81
N SER A 132 4.54 12.28 -1.07
CA SER A 132 3.90 11.01 -0.71
C SER A 132 3.92 10.79 0.81
N PRO A 133 3.20 9.77 1.34
CA PRO A 133 3.32 9.38 2.75
C PRO A 133 4.75 9.03 3.20
N ASP A 134 5.61 8.61 2.28
CA ASP A 134 7.03 8.33 2.52
C ASP A 134 7.92 9.60 2.45
N LEU A 135 7.32 10.80 2.36
CA LEU A 135 7.99 12.10 2.19
C LEU A 135 8.92 12.18 0.97
N VAL A 136 8.57 11.43 -0.08
CA VAL A 136 9.22 11.52 -1.39
C VAL A 136 8.53 12.63 -2.17
N LYS A 137 9.31 13.63 -2.60
CA LYS A 137 8.81 14.76 -3.39
C LYS A 137 8.22 14.25 -4.70
N SER A 138 7.00 14.68 -5.03
CA SER A 138 6.41 14.34 -6.31
C SER A 138 7.18 15.03 -7.45
N ARG A 139 7.71 14.22 -8.39
CA ARG A 139 8.37 14.72 -9.61
C ARG A 139 7.38 14.90 -10.77
N ASN A 140 6.21 14.28 -10.71
CA ASN A 140 5.24 14.24 -11.80
C ASN A 140 4.03 15.10 -11.49
N ARG A 141 3.58 15.86 -12.50
CA ARG A 141 2.33 16.66 -12.48
C ARG A 141 1.10 15.79 -12.22
N ARG A 142 1.12 14.56 -12.75
CA ARG A 142 0.12 13.51 -12.56
C ARG A 142 0.24 12.82 -11.20
N PHE A 143 0.26 13.56 -10.10
CA PHE A 143 0.11 12.88 -8.82
C PHE A 143 -1.34 12.41 -8.69
N ALA A 144 -1.59 11.23 -9.26
CA ALA A 144 -2.74 10.39 -8.98
C ALA A 144 -2.63 9.86 -7.55
N ASP A 145 -2.84 10.75 -6.59
CA ASP A 145 -3.75 10.55 -5.47
C ASP A 145 -3.82 11.85 -4.66
N ILE A 146 -4.69 12.78 -5.07
CA ILE A 146 -5.19 13.85 -4.18
C ILE A 146 -5.66 13.24 -2.85
N THR A 147 -6.03 11.96 -2.85
CA THR A 147 -6.44 11.24 -1.66
C THR A 147 -5.33 10.99 -0.63
N ARG A 148 -4.05 10.94 -1.03
CA ARG A 148 -2.93 10.51 -0.14
C ARG A 148 -1.69 11.39 -0.21
N GLY A 149 -1.74 12.47 -0.98
CA GLY A 149 -0.68 13.48 -0.99
C GLY A 149 -0.69 14.30 0.30
N PHE A 150 0.46 14.93 0.59
CA PHE A 150 0.61 15.87 1.68
C PHE A 150 1.30 17.13 1.19
N ALA A 151 0.71 18.30 1.46
CA ALA A 151 1.40 19.57 1.27
C ALA A 151 2.20 19.89 2.53
N VAL A 152 3.51 20.04 2.39
CA VAL A 152 4.43 20.20 3.50
C VAL A 152 5.27 21.45 3.29
N ASP A 153 5.30 22.31 4.31
CA ASP A 153 6.17 23.48 4.35
C ASP A 153 7.65 23.05 4.44
N ALA A 154 8.50 23.67 3.62
CA ALA A 154 9.92 23.38 3.56
C ALA A 154 10.63 23.55 4.92
N SER A 155 10.14 24.44 5.79
CA SER A 155 10.71 24.69 7.12
C SER A 155 10.68 23.48 8.06
N ILE A 156 9.69 22.59 7.91
CA ILE A 156 9.54 21.41 8.78
C ILE A 156 10.03 20.10 8.14
N LEU A 157 10.30 20.11 6.83
CA LEU A 157 10.54 18.89 6.05
C LEU A 157 11.75 18.07 6.53
N LEU A 158 12.84 18.74 6.90
CA LEU A 158 14.08 18.06 7.32
C LEU A 158 13.85 17.28 8.62
N GLU A 159 13.20 17.91 9.59
CA GLU A 159 12.92 17.30 10.88
C GLU A 159 11.90 16.18 10.73
N LEU A 160 10.84 16.40 9.94
CA LEU A 160 9.82 15.40 9.68
C LEU A 160 10.40 14.14 9.02
N LYS A 161 11.35 14.29 8.08
CA LYS A 161 12.06 13.15 7.47
C LYS A 161 12.88 12.37 8.50
N ARG A 162 13.59 13.06 9.40
CA ARG A 162 14.38 12.41 10.46
C ARG A 162 13.48 11.62 11.41
N LEU A 163 12.36 12.20 11.83
CA LEU A 163 11.36 11.54 12.68
C LEU A 163 10.76 10.32 11.99
N LEU A 164 10.33 10.46 10.72
CA LEU A 164 9.73 9.36 9.96
C LEU A 164 10.70 8.17 9.84
N VAL A 165 12.00 8.40 9.67
CA VAL A 165 13.00 7.31 9.64
C VAL A 165 13.03 6.54 10.97
N LYS A 166 13.02 7.24 12.11
CA LYS A 166 12.99 6.59 13.44
C LYS A 166 11.69 5.81 13.64
N VAL A 167 10.56 6.43 13.32
CA VAL A 167 9.22 5.83 13.41
C VAL A 167 9.11 4.58 12.53
N ARG A 168 9.58 4.62 11.27
CA ARG A 168 9.56 3.46 10.37
C ARG A 168 10.39 2.28 10.87
N ARG A 169 11.47 2.53 11.63
CA ARG A 169 12.35 1.48 12.17
C ARG A 169 11.83 0.85 13.46
N ALA A 170 10.98 1.55 14.21
CA ALA A 170 10.50 1.06 15.51
C ALA A 170 9.83 -0.34 15.47
N PRO A 171 9.00 -0.70 14.46
CA PRO A 171 8.45 -2.05 14.35
C PRO A 171 9.53 -3.16 14.29
N GLY A 172 10.75 -2.87 13.84
CA GLY A 172 11.84 -3.84 13.86
C GLY A 172 12.19 -4.35 15.28
N GLN A 173 12.01 -3.51 16.30
CA GLN A 173 12.29 -3.84 17.71
C GLN A 173 11.08 -4.50 18.39
N PHE A 174 9.88 -3.94 18.17
CA PHE A 174 8.66 -4.34 18.87
C PHE A 174 7.83 -5.39 18.11
N GLY A 175 8.17 -5.65 16.85
CA GLY A 175 7.30 -6.37 15.92
C GLY A 175 6.23 -5.43 15.36
N ILE A 176 5.30 -5.01 16.21
CA ILE A 176 4.30 -3.95 15.93
C ILE A 176 4.57 -2.81 16.91
N ALA A 177 4.65 -1.58 16.44
CA ALA A 177 5.00 -0.44 17.27
C ALA A 177 3.75 0.33 17.73
N ASN A 178 3.76 0.79 18.99
CA ASN A 178 2.84 1.79 19.49
C ASN A 178 3.41 3.17 19.17
N LEU A 179 2.72 3.96 18.33
CA LEU A 179 3.20 5.28 17.93
C LEU A 179 3.47 6.18 19.13
N HIS A 180 2.63 6.16 20.17
CA HIS A 180 2.70 7.13 21.26
C HIS A 180 3.80 6.83 22.28
N ASN A 181 4.28 5.59 22.34
CA ASN A 181 5.27 5.13 23.32
C ASN A 181 6.71 5.10 22.78
N LEU A 182 6.94 5.54 21.54
CA LEU A 182 8.29 5.55 20.97
C LEU A 182 9.24 6.49 21.73
N ASP A 183 10.49 6.05 21.90
CA ASP A 183 11.53 6.84 22.59
C ASP A 183 11.79 8.19 21.92
N VAL A 184 11.56 8.30 20.61
CA VAL A 184 11.67 9.57 19.87
C VAL A 184 10.78 10.68 20.46
N TRP A 185 9.70 10.34 21.18
CA TRP A 185 8.83 11.33 21.83
C TRP A 185 9.22 11.67 23.26
N ARG A 186 10.15 10.92 23.85
CA ARG A 186 10.55 11.09 25.26
C ARG A 186 11.58 12.19 25.44
N ASP A 187 12.50 12.32 24.49
CA ASP A 187 13.68 13.17 24.63
C ASP A 187 13.41 14.66 24.34
N ASP A 188 12.31 15.02 23.68
CA ASP A 188 12.03 16.40 23.30
C ASP A 188 10.52 16.71 23.19
N LYS A 189 10.01 17.54 24.10
CA LYS A 189 8.62 18.04 24.05
C LYS A 189 8.29 18.73 22.73
N ARG A 190 9.29 19.33 22.05
CA ARG A 190 9.10 19.98 20.75
C ARG A 190 8.80 18.99 19.63
N GLN A 191 9.27 17.75 19.72
CA GLN A 191 9.00 16.75 18.67
C GLN A 191 7.54 16.26 18.68
N LYS A 192 6.86 16.32 19.83
CA LYS A 192 5.44 15.92 19.95
C LYS A 192 4.49 16.75 19.08
N ILE A 193 4.89 17.96 18.66
CA ILE A 193 4.08 18.77 17.73
C ILE A 193 3.93 18.08 16.36
N PHE A 194 4.86 17.18 16.00
CA PHE A 194 4.83 16.42 14.75
C PHE A 194 4.04 15.11 14.87
N LEU A 195 3.58 14.72 16.06
CA LEU A 195 2.89 13.45 16.25
C LEU A 195 1.62 13.34 15.38
N PRO A 196 0.72 14.34 15.31
CA PRO A 196 -0.45 14.28 14.41
C PRO A 196 -0.06 14.18 12.93
N ILE A 197 1.07 14.80 12.55
CA ILE A 197 1.58 14.77 11.19
C ILE A 197 2.08 13.36 10.86
N ILE A 198 2.87 12.76 11.75
CA ILE A 198 3.39 11.39 11.59
C ILE A 198 2.26 10.36 11.59
N GLU A 199 1.26 10.52 12.46
CA GLU A 199 0.05 9.69 12.45
C GLU A 199 -0.66 9.77 11.09
N ALA A 200 -0.87 10.98 10.55
CA ALA A 200 -1.47 11.15 9.23
C ALA A 200 -0.64 10.49 8.12
N LEU A 201 0.70 10.57 8.18
CA LEU A 201 1.60 9.91 7.23
C LEU A 201 1.49 8.39 7.32
N ILE A 202 1.38 7.80 8.52
CA ILE A 202 1.20 6.35 8.70
C ILE A 202 -0.16 5.91 8.14
N LEU A 203 -1.24 6.57 8.53
CA LEU A 203 -2.61 6.25 8.09
C LEU A 203 -2.80 6.39 6.57
N GLY A 204 -2.08 7.32 5.94
CA GLY A 204 -2.06 7.50 4.49
C GLY A 204 -1.16 6.53 3.74
N ASN A 205 -0.31 5.75 4.43
CA ASN A 205 0.71 4.93 3.79
C ASN A 205 0.13 3.58 3.33
N PRO A 206 0.11 3.28 2.02
CA PRO A 206 -0.44 2.01 1.52
C PRO A 206 0.37 0.77 1.90
N LYS A 207 1.59 0.95 2.40
CA LYS A 207 2.47 -0.13 2.85
C LYS A 207 2.42 -0.32 4.38
N ALA A 208 1.65 0.51 5.09
CA ALA A 208 1.50 0.39 6.53
C ALA A 208 0.21 -0.36 6.86
N TRP A 209 0.32 -1.38 7.71
CA TRP A 209 -0.80 -1.78 8.53
C TRP A 209 -0.88 -0.83 9.73
N SER A 210 -2.08 -0.37 10.08
CA SER A 210 -2.28 0.43 11.29
C SER A 210 -3.68 0.23 11.88
N LYS A 211 -3.79 0.39 13.20
CA LYS A 211 -5.08 0.26 13.91
C LYS A 211 -5.06 1.00 15.23
N HIS A 212 -6.12 1.74 15.53
CA HIS A 212 -6.36 2.26 16.88
C HIS A 212 -6.92 1.15 17.78
N LEU A 213 -6.21 0.85 18.86
CA LEU A 213 -6.60 -0.11 19.89
C LEU A 213 -6.16 0.42 21.26
N ASP A 214 -7.04 0.32 22.26
CA ASP A 214 -6.80 0.75 23.63
C ASP A 214 -6.31 2.22 23.73
N GLY A 215 -6.83 3.10 22.87
CA GLY A 215 -6.46 4.52 22.83
C GLY A 215 -5.12 4.83 22.16
N HIS A 216 -4.46 3.83 21.57
CA HIS A 216 -3.17 3.98 20.91
C HIS A 216 -3.23 3.61 19.42
N LEU A 217 -2.52 4.35 18.58
CA LEU A 217 -2.25 3.94 17.21
C LEU A 217 -1.11 2.91 17.19
N TRP A 218 -1.45 1.70 16.77
CA TRP A 218 -0.49 0.63 16.48
C TRP A 218 -0.20 0.59 14.99
N TYR A 219 1.04 0.32 14.62
CA TYR A 219 1.41 0.24 13.21
C TYR A 219 2.58 -0.70 12.94
N MET A 220 2.64 -1.15 11.69
CA MET A 220 3.75 -1.91 11.12
C MET A 220 3.87 -1.60 9.62
N PHE A 221 5.09 -1.61 9.10
CA PHE A 221 5.34 -1.42 7.67
C PHE A 221 5.62 -2.77 7.01
N GLU A 222 4.87 -3.10 5.97
CA GLU A 222 4.97 -4.36 5.24
C GLU A 222 6.19 -4.43 4.33
N ASP A 223 6.80 -3.29 3.98
CA ASP A 223 8.03 -3.22 3.20
C ASP A 223 9.31 -3.36 4.04
N TYR A 224 9.17 -3.69 5.34
CA TYR A 224 10.30 -3.98 6.23
C TYR A 224 10.24 -5.39 6.82
N GLU A 225 11.43 -5.98 6.93
CA GLU A 225 11.66 -7.15 7.77
C GLU A 225 11.39 -6.82 9.23
N ASN A 226 10.62 -7.67 9.89
CA ASN A 226 10.28 -7.50 11.30
C ASN A 226 10.14 -8.85 11.99
N ARG A 227 10.00 -8.80 13.32
CA ARG A 227 9.97 -10.00 14.16
C ARG A 227 8.76 -10.90 13.86
N LEU A 228 7.57 -10.35 13.64
CA LEU A 228 6.36 -11.15 13.39
C LEU A 228 6.42 -11.85 12.03
N LYS A 229 6.96 -11.22 10.98
CA LYS A 229 7.19 -11.88 9.69
C LYS A 229 8.13 -13.08 9.83
N ASN A 230 9.20 -12.92 10.62
CA ASN A 230 10.11 -14.03 10.93
C ASN A 230 9.46 -15.11 11.79
N TYR A 231 8.53 -14.75 12.67
CA TYR A 231 7.75 -15.73 13.43
C TYR A 231 6.82 -16.54 12.51
N ASN A 232 6.08 -15.89 11.61
CA ASN A 232 5.24 -16.57 10.62
C ASN A 232 6.08 -17.56 9.80
N ARG A 233 7.21 -17.11 9.24
CA ARG A 233 8.15 -17.94 8.45
C ARG A 233 8.56 -19.23 9.18
N LYS A 234 8.81 -19.14 10.49
CA LYS A 234 9.26 -20.28 11.30
C LYS A 234 8.11 -21.18 11.73
N VAL A 235 6.99 -20.61 12.17
CA VAL A 235 5.83 -21.38 12.61
C VAL A 235 5.24 -22.19 11.46
N PHE A 236 4.96 -21.53 10.33
CA PHE A 236 4.35 -22.15 9.17
C PHE A 236 5.34 -22.95 8.31
N SER A 237 6.59 -23.14 8.75
CA SER A 237 7.47 -24.15 8.15
C SER A 237 7.18 -25.57 8.66
N MET A 238 6.40 -25.70 9.74
CA MET A 238 6.07 -26.97 10.38
C MET A 238 4.55 -27.22 10.56
N ILE A 239 3.70 -26.25 10.22
CA ILE A 239 2.24 -26.36 10.33
C ILE A 239 1.55 -25.71 9.13
N GLU A 240 0.35 -26.18 8.79
CA GLU A 240 -0.47 -25.60 7.70
C GLU A 240 -1.35 -24.44 8.18
N CYS A 241 -1.97 -24.60 9.34
CA CYS A 241 -2.84 -23.61 9.96
C CYS A 241 -2.64 -23.57 11.48
N CYS A 242 -3.19 -22.53 12.12
CA CYS A 242 -3.17 -22.40 13.58
C CYS A 242 -4.35 -21.58 14.07
N ASP A 243 -4.91 -21.94 15.23
CA ASP A 243 -5.85 -21.06 15.94
C ASP A 243 -5.21 -19.68 16.18
N LEU A 244 -5.90 -18.64 15.71
CA LEU A 244 -5.42 -17.26 15.76
C LEU A 244 -5.16 -16.78 17.20
N ALA A 245 -6.02 -17.15 18.15
CA ALA A 245 -5.89 -16.69 19.52
C ALA A 245 -4.65 -17.29 20.19
N ARG A 246 -4.41 -18.59 19.99
CA ARG A 246 -3.23 -19.30 20.42
C ARG A 246 -1.97 -18.74 19.78
N LEU A 247 -1.97 -18.53 18.46
CA LEU A 247 -0.82 -17.97 17.73
C LEU A 247 -0.45 -16.57 18.25
N ALA A 248 -1.44 -15.69 18.39
CA ALA A 248 -1.22 -14.34 18.90
C ALA A 248 -0.69 -14.33 20.34
N GLN A 249 -1.19 -15.21 21.20
CA GLN A 249 -0.70 -15.37 22.57
C GLN A 249 0.75 -15.89 22.59
N THR A 250 1.09 -16.82 21.70
CA THR A 250 2.46 -17.33 21.54
C THR A 250 3.41 -16.22 21.08
N TYR A 251 3.01 -15.40 20.10
CA TYR A 251 3.83 -14.29 19.62
C TYR A 251 4.00 -13.21 20.69
N GLU A 252 2.95 -12.91 21.44
CA GLU A 252 3.03 -12.01 22.59
C GLU A 252 4.07 -12.48 23.62
N ASN A 253 4.07 -13.78 23.93
CA ASN A 253 5.02 -14.38 24.87
C ASN A 253 6.45 -14.40 24.32
N ALA A 254 6.60 -14.62 23.02
CA ALA A 254 7.91 -14.76 22.36
C ALA A 254 8.67 -13.42 22.24
N ILE A 255 7.97 -12.29 22.27
CA ILE A 255 8.57 -10.95 22.24
C ILE A 255 9.28 -10.69 23.58
N PRO A 256 10.62 -10.50 23.60
CA PRO A 256 11.33 -10.12 24.82
C PRO A 256 10.88 -8.74 25.28
N ARG A 257 10.34 -8.68 26.50
CA ARG A 257 9.86 -7.44 27.14
C ARG A 257 10.90 -6.95 28.15
N GLY A 258 11.27 -5.66 28.04
CA GLY A 258 12.05 -4.98 29.08
C GLY A 258 11.21 -4.73 30.35
N SER A 259 11.87 -4.48 31.48
CA SER A 259 11.23 -4.15 32.75
C SER A 259 10.63 -2.74 32.81
N ALA A 260 10.90 -1.90 31.82
CA ALA A 260 10.38 -0.54 31.71
C ALA A 260 9.67 -0.31 30.35
N ASP A 261 8.39 0.06 30.42
CA ASP A 261 7.45 0.48 29.35
C ASP A 261 6.56 -0.60 28.67
N PRO A 262 5.21 -0.46 28.71
CA PRO A 262 4.25 -1.32 27.99
C PRO A 262 4.16 -1.12 26.47
N GLY A 263 5.12 -0.45 25.81
CA GLY A 263 5.11 -0.18 24.35
C GLY A 263 5.14 -1.42 23.42
N TYR A 264 4.97 -2.63 23.97
CA TYR A 264 4.94 -3.89 23.25
C TYR A 264 3.51 -4.29 22.87
N PRO A 265 3.32 -4.91 21.70
CA PRO A 265 1.98 -5.29 21.27
C PRO A 265 1.41 -6.41 22.15
N THR A 266 0.14 -6.25 22.51
CA THR A 266 -0.64 -7.25 23.24
C THR A 266 -1.16 -8.32 22.28
N LYS A 267 -1.68 -9.44 22.81
CA LYS A 267 -2.35 -10.45 21.99
C LYS A 267 -3.47 -9.89 21.11
N SER A 268 -4.21 -8.86 21.56
CA SER A 268 -5.30 -8.25 20.79
C SER A 268 -4.77 -7.47 19.59
N VAL A 269 -3.66 -6.74 19.77
CA VAL A 269 -2.96 -6.02 18.70
C VAL A 269 -2.39 -7.01 17.68
N ILE A 270 -1.68 -8.05 18.15
CA ILE A 270 -1.11 -9.08 17.28
C ILE A 270 -2.21 -9.80 16.49
N SER A 271 -3.31 -10.16 17.15
CA SER A 271 -4.47 -10.78 16.48
C SER A 271 -5.02 -9.85 15.39
N ALA A 272 -5.20 -8.57 15.70
CA ALA A 272 -5.74 -7.61 14.74
C ALA A 272 -4.85 -7.44 13.50
N TYR A 273 -3.53 -7.49 13.69
CA TYR A 273 -2.58 -7.53 12.59
C TYR A 273 -2.72 -8.83 11.79
N LEU A 274 -2.59 -9.99 12.43
CA LEU A 274 -2.60 -11.29 11.75
C LEU A 274 -3.87 -11.53 10.91
N ARG A 275 -5.03 -11.02 11.36
CA ARG A 275 -6.29 -11.06 10.58
C ARG A 275 -6.23 -10.34 9.23
N ASN A 276 -5.35 -9.35 9.10
CA ASN A 276 -5.25 -8.47 7.94
C ASN A 276 -3.85 -8.47 7.32
N ALA A 277 -2.96 -9.35 7.80
CA ALA A 277 -1.61 -9.45 7.29
C ALA A 277 -1.66 -9.89 5.82
N PRO A 278 -0.83 -9.32 4.93
CA PRO A 278 -0.91 -9.62 3.50
C PRO A 278 -0.81 -11.12 3.21
N ASP A 279 0.03 -11.87 3.90
CA ASP A 279 0.24 -13.29 3.59
C ASP A 279 -0.66 -14.24 4.41
N CYS A 280 -1.69 -13.73 5.08
CA CYS A 280 -2.54 -14.53 5.97
C CYS A 280 -4.00 -14.55 5.52
N GLU A 281 -4.68 -15.66 5.81
CA GLU A 281 -6.12 -15.82 5.57
C GLU A 281 -6.76 -16.55 6.75
N ILE A 282 -8.03 -16.24 7.04
CA ILE A 282 -8.82 -16.99 8.03
C ILE A 282 -9.84 -17.85 7.30
N ILE A 283 -9.76 -19.16 7.49
CA ILE A 283 -10.70 -20.13 6.94
C ILE A 283 -11.23 -20.95 8.11
N ASN A 284 -12.56 -20.97 8.27
CA ASN A 284 -13.24 -21.71 9.35
C ASN A 284 -12.76 -21.42 10.79
N GLY A 285 -12.14 -20.26 11.02
CA GLY A 285 -11.63 -19.86 12.33
C GLY A 285 -10.11 -19.99 12.49
N ASP A 286 -9.47 -20.80 11.64
CA ASP A 286 -8.02 -21.02 11.66
C ASP A 286 -7.30 -20.07 10.72
N LEU A 287 -6.09 -19.68 11.12
CA LEU A 287 -5.23 -18.82 10.33
C LEU A 287 -4.28 -19.63 9.47
N TYR A 288 -4.34 -19.39 8.17
CA TYR A 288 -3.44 -19.92 7.15
C TYR A 288 -2.42 -18.85 6.77
N TYR A 289 -1.22 -19.28 6.37
CA TYR A 289 -0.15 -18.41 5.92
C TYR A 289 0.41 -18.91 4.59
N TYR A 290 0.45 -18.02 3.59
CA TYR A 290 0.88 -18.34 2.23
C TYR A 290 2.19 -17.64 1.84
N GLY A 291 2.85 -17.02 2.81
CA GLY A 291 4.12 -16.34 2.61
C GLY A 291 5.33 -17.29 2.68
N PRO A 292 6.55 -16.75 2.53
CA PRO A 292 7.77 -17.57 2.58
C PRO A 292 7.92 -18.25 3.94
N THR A 293 8.51 -19.45 3.97
CA THR A 293 8.89 -20.15 5.20
C THR A 293 10.40 -20.09 5.42
N SER A 294 10.86 -20.46 6.61
CA SER A 294 12.29 -20.52 6.92
C SER A 294 12.61 -21.80 7.71
N PRO A 295 13.75 -22.45 7.42
CA PRO A 295 14.13 -23.67 8.11
C PRO A 295 14.39 -23.39 9.60
N LEU A 296 14.08 -24.38 10.43
CA LEU A 296 14.36 -24.35 11.85
C LEU A 296 15.86 -24.58 12.12
N THR A 297 16.41 -23.86 13.10
CA THR A 297 17.75 -24.12 13.64
C THR A 297 17.79 -25.45 14.39
N GLY A 298 19.00 -25.99 14.67
CA GLY A 298 19.15 -27.27 15.39
C GLY A 298 18.40 -27.30 16.73
N ILE A 299 18.59 -26.27 17.56
CA ILE A 299 17.91 -26.17 18.87
C ILE A 299 16.39 -26.01 18.76
N GLU A 300 15.90 -25.38 17.70
CA GLU A 300 14.47 -25.27 17.42
C GLU A 300 13.88 -26.61 17.02
N LYS A 301 14.58 -27.40 16.19
CA LYS A 301 14.19 -28.76 15.84
C LYS A 301 14.16 -29.66 17.08
N ASP A 302 15.17 -29.57 17.94
CA ASP A 302 15.23 -30.33 19.19
C ASP A 302 14.03 -30.03 20.10
N ALA A 303 13.66 -28.75 20.22
CA ALA A 303 12.50 -28.34 21.00
C ALA A 303 11.19 -28.83 20.39
N VAL A 304 11.07 -28.76 19.06
CA VAL A 304 9.90 -29.25 18.35
C VAL A 304 9.74 -30.76 18.49
N GLU A 305 10.80 -31.54 18.29
CA GLU A 305 10.77 -33.00 18.45
C GLU A 305 10.40 -33.40 19.89
N PHE A 306 10.97 -32.73 20.89
CA PHE A 306 10.66 -33.02 22.29
C PHE A 306 9.19 -32.75 22.64
N LEU A 307 8.66 -31.63 22.15
CA LEU A 307 7.27 -31.21 22.41
C LEU A 307 6.27 -31.91 21.49
N ALA A 308 6.64 -32.39 20.30
CA ALA A 308 5.74 -33.15 19.43
C ALA A 308 5.35 -34.51 20.06
N MET A 309 6.22 -35.09 20.88
CA MET A 309 5.97 -36.34 21.59
C MET A 309 5.10 -36.19 22.85
N ARG A 310 4.71 -34.96 23.23
CA ARG A 310 4.02 -34.66 24.50
C ARG A 310 2.95 -33.59 24.29
N THR A 311 1.79 -33.72 24.92
CA THR A 311 0.79 -32.64 24.86
C THR A 311 1.29 -31.37 25.58
N GLU A 312 1.92 -31.54 26.74
CA GLU A 312 2.37 -30.46 27.61
C GLU A 312 3.60 -30.88 28.43
N THR A 313 4.42 -29.91 28.84
CA THR A 313 5.58 -30.12 29.73
C THR A 313 5.83 -28.91 30.65
N GLN A 314 6.70 -29.09 31.65
CA GLN A 314 7.23 -28.01 32.48
C GLN A 314 8.62 -27.57 32.02
N TYR A 315 9.12 -26.47 32.58
CA TYR A 315 10.43 -25.92 32.25
C TYR A 315 11.60 -26.88 32.46
N PRO A 316 11.80 -27.54 33.63
CA PRO A 316 12.98 -28.37 33.86
C PRO A 316 13.12 -29.53 32.86
N PRO A 317 12.07 -30.35 32.60
CA PRO A 317 12.18 -31.43 31.62
C PRO A 317 12.53 -30.95 30.20
N LEU A 318 11.97 -29.83 29.76
CA LEU A 318 12.27 -29.25 28.44
C LEU A 318 13.72 -28.75 28.38
N ARG A 319 14.16 -28.01 29.40
CA ARG A 319 15.53 -27.50 29.49
C ARG A 319 16.56 -28.61 29.48
N ASP A 320 16.35 -29.63 30.32
CA ASP A 320 17.33 -30.71 30.48
C ASP A 320 17.41 -31.57 29.21
N ALA A 321 16.29 -31.79 28.52
CA ALA A 321 16.27 -32.46 27.22
C ALA A 321 17.03 -31.68 26.13
N LEU A 322 16.91 -30.35 26.11
CA LEU A 322 17.66 -29.51 25.16
C LEU A 322 19.16 -29.49 25.48
N LEU A 323 19.53 -29.40 26.76
CA LEU A 323 20.93 -29.44 27.19
C LEU A 323 21.59 -30.80 26.88
N ALA A 324 20.86 -31.91 27.02
CA ALA A 324 21.35 -33.25 26.70
C ALA A 324 21.73 -33.44 25.22
N ARG A 325 21.22 -32.58 24.31
CA ARG A 325 21.59 -32.56 22.89
C ARG A 325 22.78 -31.65 22.56
N ASN A 326 23.60 -31.32 23.56
CA ASN A 326 24.78 -30.45 23.43
C ASN A 326 24.47 -29.00 23.01
N ASN A 327 23.26 -28.52 23.29
CA ASN A 327 22.91 -27.12 23.08
C ASN A 327 23.54 -26.22 24.14
N ASN A 328 24.01 -25.02 23.75
CA ASN A 328 24.54 -24.04 24.69
C ASN A 328 23.43 -23.53 25.62
N ALA A 329 23.69 -23.52 26.93
CA ALA A 329 22.72 -23.13 27.96
C ALA A 329 22.08 -21.74 27.73
N ALA A 330 22.83 -20.75 27.25
CA ALA A 330 22.30 -19.42 26.97
C ALA A 330 21.30 -19.42 25.79
N TYR A 331 21.49 -20.30 24.80
CA TYR A 331 20.55 -20.47 23.69
C TYR A 331 19.34 -21.33 24.08
N VAL A 332 19.48 -22.27 25.02
CA VAL A 332 18.37 -23.07 25.55
C VAL A 332 17.31 -22.19 26.20
N ASP A 333 17.71 -21.37 27.18
CA ASP A 333 16.76 -20.50 27.88
C ASP A 333 16.09 -19.51 26.91
N LYS A 334 16.88 -18.94 25.98
CA LYS A 334 16.35 -18.04 24.96
C LYS A 334 15.32 -18.73 24.06
N THR A 335 15.58 -19.96 23.64
CA THR A 335 14.65 -20.75 22.83
C THR A 335 13.38 -21.07 23.62
N ILE A 336 13.48 -21.48 24.87
CA ILE A 336 12.30 -21.82 25.69
C ILE A 336 11.42 -20.59 25.96
N PHE A 337 12.01 -19.43 26.25
CA PHE A 337 11.25 -18.25 26.66
C PHE A 337 10.80 -17.35 25.50
N TYR A 338 11.52 -17.34 24.38
CA TYR A 338 11.31 -16.37 23.29
C TYR A 338 11.07 -17.00 21.92
N SER A 339 10.85 -18.32 21.86
CA SER A 339 10.53 -19.01 20.61
C SER A 339 9.07 -18.77 20.19
N PRO A 340 8.80 -18.47 18.91
CA PRO A 340 7.45 -18.43 18.38
C PRO A 340 6.84 -19.84 18.16
N LEU A 341 7.62 -20.90 18.35
CA LEU A 341 7.20 -22.30 18.17
C LEU A 341 6.64 -22.91 19.46
N ILE A 342 6.90 -22.28 20.61
CA ILE A 342 6.56 -22.81 21.94
C ILE A 342 5.46 -21.94 22.55
N HIS A 343 4.27 -22.51 22.68
CA HIS A 343 3.18 -21.91 23.41
C HIS A 343 3.38 -22.07 24.92
N VAL A 344 3.24 -20.97 25.66
CA VAL A 344 3.33 -20.96 27.12
C VAL A 344 2.01 -20.52 27.72
N ASN A 345 1.39 -21.40 28.50
CA ASN A 345 0.23 -21.07 29.31
C ASN A 345 0.69 -20.59 30.69
N ARG A 346 0.65 -19.28 30.91
CA ARG A 346 1.07 -18.65 32.17
C ARG A 346 -0.07 -18.68 33.19
N ARG A 347 -0.07 -19.65 34.11
CA ARG A 347 -0.95 -19.66 35.29
C ARG A 347 -0.51 -18.57 36.29
N LYS A 348 -1.41 -18.13 37.19
CA LYS A 348 -1.17 -17.04 38.17
C LYS A 348 0.06 -17.25 39.08
N ASP A 349 0.54 -18.49 39.24
CA ASP A 349 1.77 -18.82 39.96
C ASP A 349 2.92 -19.08 38.96
N ARG A 350 4.04 -18.34 39.12
CA ARG A 350 5.24 -18.40 38.26
C ARG A 350 5.87 -19.80 38.20
N LYS A 351 5.54 -20.70 39.14
CA LYS A 351 6.08 -22.07 39.19
C LYS A 351 5.31 -23.09 38.34
N ASN A 352 4.12 -22.75 37.84
CA ASN A 352 3.22 -23.70 37.15
C ASN A 352 2.99 -23.34 35.67
N HIS A 353 3.98 -22.75 35.00
CA HIS A 353 3.90 -22.54 33.55
C HIS A 353 3.97 -23.86 32.80
N VAL A 354 3.10 -24.00 31.81
CA VAL A 354 3.03 -25.17 30.96
C VAL A 354 3.44 -24.80 29.55
N TYR A 355 4.32 -25.61 28.97
CA TYR A 355 4.92 -25.44 27.65
C TYR A 355 4.37 -26.49 26.71
N SER A 356 3.99 -26.08 25.51
CA SER A 356 3.46 -26.94 24.44
C SER A 356 3.85 -26.35 23.09
N LEU A 357 3.64 -27.10 21.99
CA LEU A 357 3.85 -26.54 20.65
C LEU A 357 2.82 -25.47 20.32
N VAL A 358 3.19 -24.51 19.46
CA VAL A 358 2.28 -23.45 18.98
C VAL A 358 1.02 -24.02 18.32
N ALA A 359 1.13 -25.18 17.66
CA ALA A 359 0.01 -25.95 17.13
C ALA A 359 -0.10 -27.31 17.79
N SER A 360 -1.28 -27.91 17.72
CA SER A 360 -1.59 -29.21 18.30
C SER A 360 -1.25 -30.37 17.35
N GLY A 361 -1.13 -31.59 17.87
CA GLY A 361 -0.66 -32.77 17.11
C GLY A 361 -1.45 -33.13 15.85
N ASN A 362 -2.70 -32.65 15.69
CA ASN A 362 -3.50 -32.84 14.48
C ASN A 362 -3.22 -31.77 13.39
N GLU A 363 -2.51 -30.69 13.72
CA GLU A 363 -2.16 -29.57 12.83
C GLU A 363 -0.66 -29.61 12.41
N ILE A 364 0.12 -30.52 13.01
CA ILE A 364 1.50 -30.80 12.64
C ILE A 364 1.44 -31.73 11.43
N SER A 365 1.76 -31.23 10.23
CA SER A 365 1.77 -32.10 9.04
C SER A 365 2.66 -33.30 9.28
N SER A 366 2.08 -34.51 9.19
CA SER A 366 2.82 -35.66 8.67
C SER A 366 3.44 -35.25 7.33
N ALA A 367 4.66 -35.71 7.05
CA ALA A 367 5.46 -35.36 5.86
C ALA A 367 4.60 -34.93 4.65
N PRO A 368 4.91 -33.79 4.01
CA PRO A 368 4.00 -33.09 3.12
C PRO A 368 3.40 -34.06 2.10
N GLU A 369 2.08 -34.14 2.07
CA GLU A 369 1.40 -34.76 0.94
C GLU A 369 1.88 -34.08 -0.35
N PRO A 370 2.09 -34.83 -1.43
CA PRO A 370 2.58 -34.26 -2.67
C PRO A 370 1.68 -33.08 -3.05
N PRO A 371 2.26 -31.90 -3.34
CA PRO A 371 1.47 -30.70 -3.60
C PRO A 371 0.49 -31.00 -4.73
N THR A 372 -0.74 -30.51 -4.59
CA THR A 372 -1.69 -30.54 -5.69
C THR A 372 -1.04 -29.88 -6.91
N SER A 373 -1.49 -30.22 -8.12
CA SER A 373 -0.96 -29.62 -9.35
C SER A 373 -0.98 -28.08 -9.31
N ASP A 374 -1.91 -27.47 -8.59
CA ASP A 374 -2.04 -26.01 -8.49
C ASP A 374 -1.07 -25.41 -7.48
N ASP A 375 -0.85 -26.09 -6.33
CA ASP A 375 0.14 -25.67 -5.33
C ASP A 375 1.57 -25.80 -5.85
N ALA A 376 1.88 -26.91 -6.53
CA ALA A 376 3.18 -27.11 -7.16
C ALA A 376 3.47 -26.02 -8.20
N ARG A 377 2.44 -25.64 -8.97
CA ARG A 377 2.52 -24.56 -9.96
C ARG A 377 2.72 -23.21 -9.28
N TYR A 378 1.95 -22.89 -8.24
CA TYR A 378 2.09 -21.65 -7.47
C TYR A 378 3.51 -21.52 -6.92
N GLN A 379 4.03 -22.57 -6.27
CA GLN A 379 5.38 -22.57 -5.70
C GLN A 379 6.46 -22.39 -6.77
N ARG A 380 6.34 -23.05 -7.93
CA ARG A 380 7.27 -22.86 -9.07
C ARG A 380 7.31 -21.40 -9.51
N PHE A 381 6.15 -20.79 -9.75
CA PHE A 381 6.09 -19.40 -10.21
C PHE A 381 6.51 -18.39 -9.14
N ARG A 382 6.21 -18.67 -7.86
CA ARG A 382 6.69 -17.89 -6.73
C ARG A 382 8.22 -17.90 -6.65
N GLN A 383 8.86 -19.06 -6.80
CA GLN A 383 10.33 -19.18 -6.80
C GLN A 383 10.96 -18.39 -7.96
N LEU A 384 10.38 -18.46 -9.16
CA LEU A 384 10.83 -17.67 -10.31
C LEU A 384 10.75 -16.16 -10.03
N LEU A 385 9.66 -15.70 -9.39
CA LEU A 385 9.48 -14.30 -9.01
C LEU A 385 10.46 -13.86 -7.90
N MET A 386 10.75 -14.72 -6.93
CA MET A 386 11.74 -14.46 -5.88
C MET A 386 13.18 -14.41 -6.42
N GLY A 387 13.48 -15.12 -7.50
CA GLY A 387 14.77 -15.07 -8.18
C GLY A 387 15.07 -13.73 -8.87
N LEU A 388 14.10 -12.81 -8.98
CA LEU A 388 14.30 -11.48 -9.55
C LEU A 388 15.01 -10.55 -8.57
N ARG A 389 16.21 -10.07 -8.95
CA ARG A 389 16.97 -9.05 -8.21
C ARG A 389 16.15 -7.78 -7.98
N GLU A 390 15.47 -7.29 -9.01
CA GLU A 390 14.60 -6.11 -8.96
C GLU A 390 13.40 -6.30 -9.90
N THR A 391 12.24 -5.75 -9.52
CA THR A 391 11.02 -5.77 -10.35
C THR A 391 10.95 -4.61 -11.34
N ASP A 392 11.71 -3.54 -11.10
CA ASP A 392 11.77 -2.36 -11.96
C ASP A 392 13.15 -2.31 -12.63
N LYS A 393 13.24 -2.42 -13.97
CA LYS A 393 14.52 -2.25 -14.69
C LYS A 393 14.57 -0.91 -15.42
N ALA A 394 15.70 -0.21 -15.31
CA ALA A 394 15.97 1.01 -16.08
C ALA A 394 16.44 0.64 -17.50
N GLY A 395 15.63 0.99 -18.50
CA GLY A 395 15.96 0.94 -19.93
C GLY A 395 15.28 2.10 -20.66
N THR A 396 15.45 2.20 -21.97
CA THR A 396 14.80 3.22 -22.83
C THR A 396 13.26 3.20 -22.75
N GLN A 397 12.69 2.10 -22.24
CA GLN A 397 11.31 1.99 -21.73
C GLN A 397 11.32 1.31 -20.35
N LYS A 398 10.39 1.68 -19.45
CA LYS A 398 10.24 1.06 -18.13
C LYS A 398 9.75 -0.38 -18.28
N TRP A 399 10.62 -1.35 -18.10
CA TRP A 399 10.29 -2.79 -18.20
C TRP A 399 10.05 -3.36 -16.80
N ARG A 400 8.91 -4.04 -16.61
CA ARG A 400 8.53 -4.70 -15.35
C ARG A 400 8.96 -6.16 -15.42
N ALA A 401 9.99 -6.53 -14.66
CA ALA A 401 10.64 -7.84 -14.81
C ALA A 401 9.74 -9.02 -14.41
N GLU A 402 8.81 -8.80 -13.48
CA GLU A 402 7.86 -9.78 -12.98
C GLU A 402 6.71 -10.07 -13.95
N GLN A 403 6.39 -9.13 -14.85
CA GLN A 403 5.19 -9.19 -15.68
C GLN A 403 5.17 -10.42 -16.60
N GLY A 404 6.33 -10.80 -17.14
CA GLY A 404 6.45 -12.00 -17.98
C GLY A 404 6.19 -13.29 -17.20
N ILE A 405 6.69 -13.37 -15.97
CA ILE A 405 6.52 -14.53 -15.10
C ILE A 405 5.05 -14.62 -14.63
N LEU A 406 4.44 -13.50 -14.26
CA LEU A 406 3.02 -13.42 -13.89
C LEU A 406 2.08 -13.72 -15.07
N SER A 407 2.46 -13.33 -16.28
CA SER A 407 1.74 -13.70 -17.50
C SER A 407 1.80 -15.21 -17.74
N ASN A 408 2.98 -15.82 -17.59
CA ASN A 408 3.14 -17.27 -17.72
C ASN A 408 2.40 -18.02 -16.62
N TRP A 409 2.33 -17.49 -15.40
CA TRP A 409 1.51 -18.05 -14.33
C TRP A 409 0.05 -18.23 -14.79
N LEU A 410 -0.54 -17.21 -15.43
CA LEU A 410 -1.92 -17.27 -15.91
C LEU A 410 -2.09 -18.13 -17.18
N PHE A 411 -1.14 -18.06 -18.11
CA PHE A 411 -1.35 -18.46 -19.51
C PHE A 411 -0.41 -19.54 -20.06
N GLU A 412 0.60 -20.00 -19.32
CA GLU A 412 1.51 -21.06 -19.80
C GLU A 412 0.70 -22.28 -20.27
N ASN A 413 0.99 -22.74 -21.48
CA ASN A 413 0.31 -23.84 -22.17
C ASN A 413 -1.18 -23.63 -22.48
N LYS A 414 -1.67 -22.40 -22.47
CA LYS A 414 -3.05 -22.06 -22.85
C LYS A 414 -3.10 -21.30 -24.17
N ALA A 415 -4.05 -21.65 -25.03
CA ALA A 415 -4.39 -20.86 -26.22
C ALA A 415 -5.48 -19.81 -25.93
N SER A 416 -6.33 -20.08 -24.93
CA SER A 416 -7.42 -19.22 -24.49
C SER A 416 -7.65 -19.33 -22.97
N GLU A 417 -8.27 -18.31 -22.39
CA GLU A 417 -8.66 -18.25 -20.97
C GLU A 417 -9.84 -17.30 -20.78
N ASN A 418 -10.62 -17.45 -19.71
CA ASN A 418 -11.71 -16.53 -19.41
C ASN A 418 -11.17 -15.25 -18.79
N CYS A 419 -11.75 -14.11 -19.18
CA CYS A 419 -11.56 -12.85 -18.46
C CYS A 419 -12.09 -12.99 -17.03
N GLY A 420 -11.29 -12.58 -16.05
CA GLY A 420 -11.62 -12.65 -14.63
C GLY A 420 -12.78 -11.74 -14.21
N ILE A 421 -13.13 -10.74 -15.03
CA ILE A 421 -14.26 -9.82 -14.76
C ILE A 421 -15.49 -10.23 -15.57
N CYS A 422 -15.42 -10.21 -16.91
CA CYS A 422 -16.59 -10.50 -17.74
C CYS A 422 -16.80 -11.99 -18.00
N GLY A 423 -15.98 -12.90 -17.46
CA GLY A 423 -16.15 -14.35 -17.59
C GLY A 423 -16.11 -14.92 -19.01
N GLN A 424 -16.01 -14.09 -20.05
CA GLN A 424 -15.99 -14.52 -21.45
C GLN A 424 -14.63 -15.12 -21.80
N LEU A 425 -14.64 -16.14 -22.65
CA LEU A 425 -13.44 -16.80 -23.15
C LEU A 425 -12.78 -15.96 -24.24
N PHE A 426 -11.48 -15.73 -24.12
CA PHE A 426 -10.68 -14.99 -25.11
C PHE A 426 -9.40 -15.73 -25.43
N SER A 427 -8.80 -15.45 -26.60
CA SER A 427 -7.42 -15.84 -26.86
C SER A 427 -6.47 -15.19 -25.86
N VAL A 428 -5.36 -15.84 -25.52
CA VAL A 428 -4.35 -15.25 -24.61
C VAL A 428 -3.84 -13.89 -25.12
N SER A 429 -3.76 -13.69 -26.45
CA SER A 429 -3.39 -12.41 -27.07
C SER A 429 -4.37 -11.26 -26.79
N ALA A 430 -5.62 -11.57 -26.42
CA ALA A 430 -6.66 -10.59 -26.08
C ALA A 430 -6.81 -10.39 -24.56
N LEU A 431 -5.93 -10.97 -23.75
CA LEU A 431 -5.94 -10.87 -22.30
C LEU A 431 -4.67 -10.19 -21.80
N ARG A 432 -4.81 -9.38 -20.74
CA ARG A 432 -3.70 -8.86 -19.95
C ARG A 432 -3.63 -9.57 -18.61
N ALA A 433 -2.42 -9.84 -18.15
CA ALA A 433 -2.14 -10.17 -16.76
C ALA A 433 -2.23 -8.89 -15.92
N ALA A 434 -3.46 -8.50 -15.59
CA ALA A 434 -3.75 -7.29 -14.84
C ALA A 434 -3.56 -7.55 -13.35
N HIS A 435 -2.97 -6.60 -12.62
CA HIS A 435 -2.86 -6.71 -11.17
C HIS A 435 -4.23 -6.42 -10.53
N LYS A 436 -4.63 -7.25 -9.57
CA LYS A 436 -5.84 -7.06 -8.74
C LYS A 436 -5.72 -5.77 -7.92
N LYS A 437 -4.55 -5.53 -7.33
CA LYS A 437 -4.16 -4.28 -6.66
C LYS A 437 -3.27 -3.46 -7.59
N LYS A 438 -3.48 -2.13 -7.68
CA LYS A 438 -2.62 -1.28 -8.53
C LYS A 438 -1.14 -1.51 -8.22
N ARG A 439 -0.34 -1.84 -9.23
CA ARG A 439 1.09 -2.20 -9.05
C ARG A 439 1.91 -1.15 -8.29
N SER A 440 1.61 0.13 -8.50
CA SER A 440 2.24 1.24 -7.77
C SER A 440 2.00 1.18 -6.25
N MET A 441 0.91 0.51 -5.84
CA MET A 441 0.46 0.31 -4.46
C MET A 441 0.85 -1.06 -3.91
N CYS A 442 1.38 -1.95 -4.75
CA CYS A 442 1.87 -3.25 -4.33
C CYS A 442 3.22 -3.12 -3.60
N THR A 443 3.37 -3.79 -2.48
CA THR A 443 4.67 -4.02 -1.83
C THR A 443 5.56 -4.89 -2.74
N PRO A 444 6.88 -4.92 -2.52
CA PRO A 444 7.76 -5.82 -3.27
C PRO A 444 7.35 -7.30 -3.19
N ASP A 445 6.81 -7.74 -2.05
CA ASP A 445 6.34 -9.12 -1.85
C ASP A 445 5.01 -9.38 -2.57
N GLU A 446 4.08 -8.42 -2.55
CA GLU A 446 2.83 -8.51 -3.31
C GLU A 446 3.11 -8.55 -4.83
N ARG A 447 4.10 -7.80 -5.33
CA ARG A 447 4.51 -7.87 -6.75
C ARG A 447 5.12 -9.22 -7.14
N ARG A 448 5.61 -9.97 -6.15
CA ARG A 448 6.19 -11.31 -6.33
C ARG A 448 5.20 -12.42 -6.03
N ASP A 449 3.92 -12.10 -5.84
CA ASP A 449 2.88 -13.08 -5.62
C ASP A 449 2.17 -13.45 -6.93
N PRO A 450 2.19 -14.74 -7.37
CA PRO A 450 1.40 -15.18 -8.51
C PRO A 450 -0.09 -14.83 -8.40
N HIS A 451 -0.66 -14.86 -7.19
CA HIS A 451 -2.07 -14.51 -6.96
C HIS A 451 -2.35 -13.02 -7.07
N ILE A 452 -1.37 -12.13 -7.25
CA ILE A 452 -1.61 -10.68 -7.42
C ILE A 452 -2.27 -10.32 -8.75
N VAL A 453 -2.26 -11.24 -9.72
CA VAL A 453 -2.80 -11.00 -11.07
C VAL A 453 -4.03 -11.83 -11.37
N MET A 454 -4.85 -11.34 -12.30
CA MET A 454 -5.91 -12.09 -12.95
C MET A 454 -6.03 -11.68 -14.42
N PRO A 455 -6.56 -12.53 -15.31
CA PRO A 455 -6.71 -12.20 -16.72
C PRO A 455 -7.80 -11.14 -16.90
N MET A 456 -7.53 -10.07 -17.63
CA MET A 456 -8.55 -9.09 -18.02
C MET A 456 -8.53 -8.87 -19.53
N CYS A 457 -9.70 -8.80 -20.16
CA CYS A 457 -9.77 -8.58 -21.60
C CYS A 457 -9.43 -7.14 -21.98
N VAL A 458 -8.73 -6.99 -23.10
CA VAL A 458 -8.41 -5.67 -23.69
C VAL A 458 -9.65 -4.97 -24.25
N PHE A 459 -10.76 -5.69 -24.43
CA PHE A 459 -12.06 -5.18 -24.89
C PHE A 459 -12.86 -4.42 -23.82
N GLY A 460 -12.20 -3.93 -22.76
CA GLY A 460 -12.78 -2.97 -21.83
C GLY A 460 -12.71 -3.33 -20.35
N CYS A 461 -12.59 -4.61 -19.96
CA CYS A 461 -12.51 -4.96 -18.54
C CYS A 461 -11.23 -4.42 -17.87
N ASP A 462 -10.10 -4.51 -18.56
CA ASP A 462 -8.82 -3.94 -18.12
C ASP A 462 -8.92 -2.42 -17.90
N HIS A 463 -9.52 -1.73 -18.87
CA HIS A 463 -9.74 -0.28 -18.81
C HIS A 463 -10.68 0.11 -17.65
N LEU A 464 -11.89 -0.45 -17.61
CA LEU A 464 -12.89 -0.10 -16.59
C LEU A 464 -12.38 -0.34 -15.16
N TYR A 465 -11.58 -1.39 -14.96
CA TYR A 465 -10.99 -1.71 -13.66
C TYR A 465 -9.84 -0.75 -13.30
N GLU A 466 -8.91 -0.48 -14.22
CA GLU A 466 -7.76 0.40 -13.97
C GLU A 466 -8.19 1.84 -13.61
N TYR A 467 -9.24 2.34 -14.27
CA TYR A 467 -9.83 3.65 -14.01
C TYR A 467 -10.85 3.67 -12.86
N ARG A 468 -11.09 2.52 -12.21
CA ARG A 468 -12.05 2.35 -11.10
C ARG A 468 -13.49 2.72 -11.44
N PHE A 469 -13.91 2.51 -12.68
CA PHE A 469 -15.33 2.56 -13.02
C PHE A 469 -16.08 1.33 -12.49
N ILE A 470 -15.35 0.22 -12.30
CA ILE A 470 -15.79 -0.97 -11.59
C ILE A 470 -14.76 -1.35 -10.53
N GLN A 471 -15.23 -2.01 -9.47
CA GLN A 471 -14.39 -2.62 -8.43
C GLN A 471 -14.90 -4.01 -8.08
N ILE A 472 -14.08 -4.84 -7.43
CA ILE A 472 -14.52 -6.12 -6.89
C ILE A 472 -14.63 -6.00 -5.37
N LYS A 473 -15.81 -6.27 -4.84
CA LYS A 473 -16.08 -6.29 -3.40
C LYS A 473 -16.85 -7.56 -3.06
N ASP A 474 -16.37 -8.29 -2.07
CA ASP A 474 -16.97 -9.55 -1.61
C ASP A 474 -17.20 -10.57 -2.76
N GLY A 475 -16.25 -10.61 -3.70
CA GLY A 475 -16.31 -11.51 -4.87
C GLY A 475 -17.29 -11.08 -5.95
N MET A 476 -17.89 -9.89 -5.85
CA MET A 476 -18.83 -9.35 -6.83
C MET A 476 -18.32 -8.05 -7.47
N VAL A 477 -18.65 -7.85 -8.73
CA VAL A 477 -18.38 -6.59 -9.43
C VAL A 477 -19.34 -5.51 -8.96
N GLN A 478 -18.83 -4.36 -8.53
CA GLN A 478 -19.61 -3.18 -8.16
C GLN A 478 -19.28 -2.01 -9.08
N SER A 479 -20.31 -1.25 -9.45
CA SER A 479 -20.15 0.00 -10.21
C SER A 479 -19.75 1.15 -9.28
N CYS A 480 -18.78 1.95 -9.68
CA CYS A 480 -18.32 3.14 -8.94
C CYS A 480 -18.66 4.45 -9.68
N LEU A 481 -19.78 4.47 -10.42
CA LEU A 481 -20.14 5.55 -11.34
C LEU A 481 -20.14 6.93 -10.68
N SER A 482 -19.52 7.89 -11.37
CA SER A 482 -19.77 9.32 -11.18
C SER A 482 -20.94 9.75 -12.08
N PRO A 483 -21.76 10.77 -11.71
CA PRO A 483 -22.86 11.28 -12.53
C PRO A 483 -22.48 11.76 -13.94
N ALA A 484 -21.19 11.90 -14.25
CA ALA A 484 -20.66 12.43 -15.50
C ALA A 484 -20.29 11.40 -16.57
N ILE A 485 -20.43 10.09 -16.30
CA ILE A 485 -20.11 9.02 -17.27
C ILE A 485 -21.37 8.71 -18.09
N ASP A 486 -21.29 8.88 -19.41
CA ASP A 486 -22.37 8.57 -20.36
C ASP A 486 -21.84 7.79 -21.58
N GLY A 487 -22.73 7.17 -22.36
CA GLY A 487 -22.36 6.40 -23.55
C GLY A 487 -21.95 4.94 -23.29
N PRO A 488 -21.19 4.29 -24.21
CA PRO A 488 -20.95 2.84 -24.22
C PRO A 488 -20.29 2.27 -22.96
N GLU A 489 -19.52 3.08 -22.24
CA GLU A 489 -18.87 2.70 -20.98
C GLU A 489 -19.90 2.44 -19.89
N LYS A 490 -20.93 3.29 -19.79
CA LYS A 490 -22.02 3.16 -18.82
C LYS A 490 -22.82 1.88 -19.06
N GLU A 491 -23.13 1.58 -20.32
CA GLU A 491 -23.81 0.34 -20.72
C GLU A 491 -22.96 -0.88 -20.34
N ARG A 492 -21.66 -0.84 -20.64
CA ARG A 492 -20.73 -1.92 -20.30
C ARG A 492 -20.62 -2.13 -18.79
N ILE A 493 -20.56 -1.07 -18.00
CA ILE A 493 -20.51 -1.13 -16.53
C ILE A 493 -21.81 -1.76 -15.99
N ALA A 494 -22.97 -1.34 -16.50
CA ALA A 494 -24.26 -1.89 -16.10
C ALA A 494 -24.36 -3.40 -16.36
N LEU A 495 -23.80 -3.88 -17.49
CA LEU A 495 -23.73 -5.32 -17.81
C LEU A 495 -22.78 -6.12 -16.89
N LEU A 496 -21.79 -5.46 -16.28
CA LEU A 496 -20.80 -6.12 -15.42
C LEU A 496 -21.20 -6.06 -13.94
N ALA A 497 -21.94 -5.03 -13.51
CA ALA A 497 -22.36 -4.85 -12.13
C ALA A 497 -23.16 -6.05 -11.60
N GLY A 498 -22.88 -6.46 -10.36
CA GLY A 498 -23.52 -7.60 -9.69
C GLY A 498 -22.97 -8.96 -10.08
N ARG A 499 -22.06 -9.04 -11.05
CA ARG A 499 -21.50 -10.32 -11.49
C ARG A 499 -20.58 -10.94 -10.45
N LYS A 500 -20.76 -12.24 -10.18
CA LYS A 500 -19.86 -13.04 -9.34
C LYS A 500 -18.56 -13.36 -10.11
N ILE A 501 -17.43 -13.12 -9.46
CA ILE A 501 -16.10 -13.49 -9.93
C ILE A 501 -15.85 -14.97 -9.64
N ASP A 502 -15.19 -15.66 -10.57
CA ASP A 502 -14.77 -17.05 -10.41
C ASP A 502 -13.78 -17.16 -9.24
N ASP A 503 -13.99 -18.14 -8.36
CA ASP A 503 -13.24 -18.31 -7.12
C ASP A 503 -11.73 -18.49 -7.37
N ARG A 504 -11.33 -19.02 -8.54
CA ARG A 504 -9.91 -19.11 -8.93
C ARG A 504 -9.21 -17.75 -9.04
N TRP A 505 -9.97 -16.72 -9.40
CA TRP A 505 -9.47 -15.35 -9.47
C TRP A 505 -9.56 -14.63 -8.14
N LEU A 506 -10.33 -15.13 -7.17
CA LEU A 506 -10.39 -14.57 -5.82
C LEU A 506 -9.27 -15.07 -4.90
N LYS A 507 -8.48 -16.05 -5.33
CA LYS A 507 -7.30 -16.54 -4.59
C LYS A 507 -6.34 -15.41 -4.21
N GLY A 508 -5.72 -15.58 -3.06
CA GLY A 508 -4.82 -14.59 -2.46
C GLY A 508 -5.54 -13.69 -1.46
N PRO A 509 -4.82 -12.72 -0.90
CA PRO A 509 -5.29 -11.89 0.21
C PRO A 509 -6.43 -10.98 -0.23
N LYS A 510 -7.45 -10.81 0.62
CA LYS A 510 -8.58 -9.90 0.36
C LYS A 510 -8.14 -8.45 0.10
N SER A 511 -7.00 -8.06 0.67
CA SER A 511 -6.38 -6.74 0.46
C SER A 511 -6.02 -6.47 -1.01
N TYR A 512 -5.98 -7.49 -1.87
CA TYR A 512 -5.71 -7.34 -3.30
C TYR A 512 -6.87 -6.66 -4.04
N PHE A 513 -8.09 -6.78 -3.52
CA PHE A 513 -9.30 -6.19 -4.10
C PHE A 513 -9.79 -4.96 -3.34
N GLN A 514 -9.30 -4.74 -2.12
CA GLN A 514 -9.69 -3.60 -1.31
C GLN A 514 -8.89 -2.35 -1.71
N PRO A 515 -9.56 -1.20 -1.95
CA PRO A 515 -8.85 0.06 -1.88
C PRO A 515 -8.30 0.21 -0.45
N PRO A 516 -7.03 0.63 -0.26
CA PRO A 516 -6.53 0.83 1.10
C PRO A 516 -7.37 1.96 1.73
N ASN A 517 -8.00 1.68 2.87
CA ASN A 517 -8.96 2.52 3.61
C ASN A 517 -10.42 2.43 3.12
N CYS A 518 -11.13 1.42 3.64
CA CYS A 518 -12.50 1.60 4.13
C CYS A 518 -12.45 1.67 5.66
#